data_AF-A0A2M7Y6C5-F1
#
_entry.id   AF-A0A2M7Y6C5-F1
#
_cell.length_a   1.000
_cell.length_b   1.000
_cell.length_c   1.000
_cell.angle_alpha   90.00
_cell.angle_beta   90.00
_cell.angle_gamma   90.00
#
_symmetry.space_group_name_H-M   'P 1'
#
loop_
_entity.id
_entity.type
_entity.pdbx_description
1 polymer ?
#
loop_
_entity_poly.entity_id
_entity_poly.type
_entity_poly.pdbx_seq_one_letter_code
_entity_poly.pdbx_strand_id
1 'polypeptide(L)'
;MCIEEPELGLHPDALLLIAELMVDASARMQLVVTTHSDVLVSALTEVAESVLVCERIGGASSLRRVEAAKIAHWLERYRLGDLWRIGELGGNP
;
A
#
# COMPACT_ATOMS: atom_id res chain seq x y z
N MET A 1 10.17 -3.62 -12.65
CA MET A 1 10.21 -4.94 -11.96
C MET A 1 8.85 -5.11 -11.36
N CYS A 2 8.28 -6.30 -11.52
CA CYS A 2 6.99 -6.64 -10.95
C CYS A 2 7.23 -7.70 -9.88
N ILE A 3 6.72 -7.47 -8.67
CA ILE A 3 6.81 -8.42 -7.57
C ILE A 3 5.38 -8.70 -7.11
N GLU A 4 4.99 -9.96 -7.17
CA GLU A 4 3.67 -10.39 -6.71
C GLU A 4 3.76 -10.83 -5.24
N GLU A 5 2.93 -10.23 -4.39
CA GLU A 5 2.74 -10.55 -2.97
C GLU A 5 4.05 -10.87 -2.21
N PRO A 6 5.00 -9.91 -2.11
CA PRO A 6 6.29 -10.13 -1.45
C PRO A 6 6.18 -10.56 0.02
N GLU A 7 5.04 -10.32 0.66
CA GLU A 7 4.76 -10.71 2.04
C GLU A 7 4.55 -12.21 2.25
N LEU A 8 4.27 -12.98 1.20
CA LEU A 8 3.95 -14.39 1.33
C LEU A 8 5.12 -15.18 1.93
N GLY A 9 4.86 -15.81 3.08
CA GLY A 9 5.85 -16.63 3.79
C GLY A 9 6.84 -15.83 4.64
N LEU A 10 6.65 -14.52 4.79
CA LEU A 10 7.51 -13.67 5.61
C LEU A 10 6.89 -13.38 6.98
N HIS A 11 7.75 -13.24 7.98
CA HIS A 11 7.35 -12.73 9.28
C HIS A 11 6.99 -11.23 9.18
N PRO A 12 5.96 -10.73 9.88
CA PRO A 12 5.56 -9.32 9.81
C PRO A 12 6.69 -8.31 10.02
N ASP A 13 7.62 -8.59 10.94
CA ASP A 13 8.78 -7.72 11.19
C ASP A 13 9.69 -7.54 9.97
N ALA A 14 9.74 -8.53 9.06
CA ALA A 14 10.54 -8.44 7.83
C ALA A 14 9.89 -7.51 6.79
N LEU A 15 8.58 -7.29 6.86
CA LEU A 15 7.85 -6.46 5.89
C LEU A 15 8.25 -4.98 5.97
N LEU A 16 8.59 -4.50 7.17
CA LEU A 16 9.09 -3.14 7.37
C LEU A 16 10.41 -2.93 6.61
N LEU A 17 11.36 -3.86 6.78
CA LEU A 17 12.65 -3.82 6.08
C LEU A 17 12.45 -3.91 4.56
N ILE A 18 11.55 -4.77 4.09
CA ILE A 18 11.27 -4.89 2.65
C ILE A 18 10.67 -3.60 2.10
N ALA A 19 9.75 -2.95 2.82
CA ALA A 19 9.19 -1.67 2.40
C ALA A 19 10.28 -0.61 2.20
N GLU A 20 11.22 -0.50 3.15
CA GLU A 20 12.37 0.42 3.05
C GLU A 20 13.24 0.11 1.83
N LEU A 21 13.55 -1.17 1.60
CA LEU A 21 14.33 -1.61 0.44
C LEU A 21 13.60 -1.36 -0.89
N MET A 22 12.28 -1.51 -0.91
CA MET A 22 11.45 -1.20 -2.08
C MET A 22 11.48 0.29 -2.41
N VAL A 23 11.37 1.16 -1.40
CA VAL A 23 11.46 2.61 -1.58
C VAL A 23 12.85 3.00 -2.08
N ASP A 24 13.92 2.47 -1.49
CA ASP A 24 15.29 2.73 -1.97
C ASP A 24 15.50 2.23 -3.42
N ALA A 25 15.04 1.02 -3.73
CA ALA A 25 15.13 0.47 -5.09
C ALA A 25 14.34 1.31 -6.11
N SER A 26 13.22 1.91 -5.69
CA SER A 26 12.37 2.75 -6.55
C SER A 26 13.10 3.98 -7.10
N ALA A 27 14.12 4.47 -6.39
CA ALA A 27 14.93 5.61 -6.83
C ALA A 27 15.81 5.30 -8.06
N ARG A 28 16.09 4.01 -8.31
CA ARG A 28 16.93 3.56 -9.42
C ARG A 28 16.13 2.87 -10.52
N MET A 29 14.91 2.43 -10.22
CA MET A 29 14.14 1.56 -11.09
C MET A 29 12.65 1.61 -10.78
N GLN A 30 11.80 1.52 -11.81
CA GLN A 30 10.36 1.37 -11.58
C GLN A 30 10.03 -0.01 -10.96
N LEU A 31 9.35 0.04 -9.82
CA LEU A 31 8.85 -1.12 -9.09
C LEU A 31 7.32 -1.10 -9.07
N VAL A 32 6.71 -2.24 -9.41
CA VAL A 32 5.27 -2.49 -9.31
C VAL A 32 5.09 -3.68 -8.38
N VAL A 33 4.35 -3.49 -7.30
CA VAL A 33 4.14 -4.52 -6.27
C VAL A 33 2.66 -4.69 -6.02
N THR A 34 2.21 -5.93 -5.98
CA THR A 34 0.88 -6.29 -5.47
C THR A 34 1.02 -6.75 -4.03
N THR A 35 0.04 -6.44 -3.20
CA THR A 35 0.05 -6.83 -1.79
C THR A 35 -1.37 -6.90 -1.25
N HIS A 36 -1.59 -7.85 -0.35
CA HIS A 36 -2.76 -7.96 0.51
C HIS A 36 -2.43 -7.67 1.98
N SER A 37 -1.19 -7.24 2.27
CA SER A 37 -0.71 -6.98 3.63
C SER A 37 -0.98 -5.55 4.08
N ASP A 38 -1.83 -5.41 5.08
CA ASP A 38 -2.05 -4.16 5.80
C ASP A 38 -0.77 -3.61 6.45
N VAL A 39 0.13 -4.51 6.89
CA VAL A 39 1.43 -4.14 7.46
C VAL A 39 2.32 -3.50 6.41
N LEU A 40 2.43 -4.09 5.21
CA LEU A 40 3.23 -3.54 4.12
C LEU A 40 2.64 -2.21 3.63
N VAL A 41 1.31 -2.14 3.47
CA VAL A 41 0.62 -0.88 3.13
C VAL A 41 0.86 0.20 4.20
N SER A 42 0.84 -0.16 5.48
CA SER A 42 1.13 0.77 6.59
C SER A 42 2.56 1.30 6.55
N ALA A 43 3.53 0.46 6.17
CA ALA A 43 4.92 0.86 6.03
C ALA A 43 5.14 1.92 4.93
N LEU A 44 4.24 1.99 3.94
CA LEU A 44 4.27 2.97 2.85
C LEU A 44 3.55 4.28 3.16
N THR A 45 3.17 4.53 4.42
CA THR A 45 2.42 5.73 4.82
C THR A 45 3.10 7.05 4.41
N GLU A 46 4.42 7.15 4.56
CA GLU A 46 5.20 8.35 4.19
C GLU A 46 5.23 8.60 2.68
N VAL A 47 4.95 7.57 1.88
CA VAL A 47 4.90 7.62 0.41
C VAL A 47 3.51 7.22 -0.08
N ALA A 48 2.45 7.66 0.60
CA ALA A 48 1.08 7.24 0.34
C ALA A 48 0.65 7.35 -1.12
N GLU A 49 1.11 8.38 -1.83
CA GLU A 49 0.77 8.59 -3.24
C GLU A 49 1.33 7.50 -4.17
N SER A 50 2.27 6.66 -3.71
CA SER A 50 2.74 5.48 -4.45
C SER A 50 1.71 4.35 -4.47
N VAL A 51 0.75 4.35 -3.53
CA VAL A 51 -0.24 3.28 -3.37
C VAL A 51 -1.42 3.46 -4.35
N LEU A 52 -1.77 2.37 -5.01
CA LEU A 52 -2.95 2.25 -5.86
C LEU A 52 -3.92 1.26 -5.21
N VAL A 53 -5.16 1.70 -4.98
CA VAL A 53 -6.23 0.85 -4.50
C VAL A 53 -6.92 0.22 -5.72
N CYS A 54 -7.09 -1.10 -5.69
CA CYS A 54 -7.78 -1.86 -6.72
C CYS A 54 -9.16 -2.32 -6.21
N GLU A 55 -10.22 -1.98 -6.93
CA GLU A 55 -11.61 -2.27 -6.57
C GLU A 55 -12.38 -2.87 -7.75
N ARG A 56 -13.33 -3.76 -7.48
CA ARG A 56 -14.26 -4.25 -8.52
C ARG A 56 -15.54 -3.43 -8.52
N ILE A 57 -15.72 -2.58 -9.53
CA ILE A 57 -16.88 -1.71 -9.69
C ILE A 57 -17.59 -2.08 -10.99
N GLY A 58 -18.90 -2.39 -10.92
CA GLY A 58 -19.69 -2.69 -12.12
C GLY A 58 -19.18 -3.89 -12.94
N GLY A 59 -18.49 -4.84 -12.30
CA GLY A 59 -17.92 -6.01 -12.97
C GLY A 59 -16.53 -5.80 -13.60
N ALA A 60 -15.93 -4.61 -13.48
CA ALA A 60 -14.60 -4.29 -13.96
C ALA A 60 -13.66 -3.90 -12.81
N SER A 61 -12.36 -4.11 -13.00
CA SER A 61 -11.33 -3.62 -12.07
C SER A 61 -11.10 -2.13 -12.29
N SER A 62 -11.14 -1.36 -11.21
CA SER A 62 -10.85 0.06 -11.15
C SER A 62 -9.65 0.27 -10.24
N LEU A 63 -8.63 0.96 -10.74
CA LEU A 63 -7.47 1.36 -9.94
C LEU A 63 -7.52 2.86 -9.68
N ARG A 64 -7.38 3.25 -8.42
CA ARG A 64 -7.31 4.66 -8.02
C ARG A 64 -6.08 4.89 -7.15
N ARG A 65 -5.39 6.00 -7.38
CA ARG A 65 -4.25 6.40 -6.57
C ARG A 65 -4.75 6.96 -5.23
N VAL A 66 -4.05 6.66 -4.15
CA VAL A 66 -4.30 7.30 -2.86
C VAL A 66 -3.88 8.77 -2.96
N GLU A 67 -4.77 9.68 -2.59
CA GLU A 67 -4.50 11.11 -2.56
C GLU A 67 -4.19 11.52 -1.11
N ALA A 68 -2.90 11.69 -0.79
CA ALA A 68 -2.44 11.97 0.57
C ALA A 68 -3.16 13.20 1.18
N ALA A 69 -3.46 14.22 0.38
CA ALA A 69 -4.19 15.41 0.80
C ALA A 69 -5.60 15.10 1.33
N LYS A 70 -6.30 14.11 0.78
CA LYS A 70 -7.66 13.74 1.22
C LYS A 70 -7.68 12.99 2.55
N ILE A 71 -6.57 12.33 2.89
CA ILE A 71 -6.43 11.54 4.11
C ILE A 71 -5.47 12.16 5.13
N ALA A 72 -4.99 13.39 4.89
CA ALA A 72 -3.97 14.03 5.72
C ALA A 72 -4.35 14.06 7.21
N HIS A 73 -5.62 14.39 7.52
CA HIS A 73 -6.12 14.40 8.90
C HIS A 73 -6.08 13.00 9.55
N TRP A 74 -6.35 11.96 8.77
CA TRP A 74 -6.28 10.58 9.24
C TRP A 74 -4.84 10.15 9.52
N LEU A 75 -3.88 10.56 8.68
CA LEU A 75 -2.47 10.21 8.82
C LEU A 75 -1.80 10.77 10.07
N GLU A 76 -2.42 11.76 10.74
CA GLU A 76 -1.98 12.24 12.06
C GLU A 76 -2.08 11.18 13.16
N ARG A 77 -3.00 10.21 13.01
CA ARG A 77 -3.34 9.23 14.06
C ARG A 77 -3.30 7.78 13.59
N TYR A 78 -3.35 7.56 12.29
CA TYR A 78 -3.47 6.25 11.67
C TYR A 78 -2.41 6.05 10.60
N ARG A 79 -2.10 4.78 10.30
CA ARG A 79 -1.31 4.41 9.12
C ARG A 79 -2.25 3.97 7.99
N LEU A 80 -1.72 3.91 6.76
CA LEU A 80 -2.54 3.54 5.60
C LEU A 80 -3.23 2.18 5.75
N GLY A 81 -2.56 1.17 6.31
CA GLY A 81 -3.19 -0.14 6.51
C GLY A 81 -4.31 -0.12 7.55
N ASP A 82 -4.30 0.83 8.50
CA ASP A 82 -5.43 1.04 9.40
C ASP A 82 -6.62 1.63 8.63
N LEU A 83 -6.35 2.62 7.77
CA LEU A 83 -7.36 3.24 6.92
C LEU A 83 -7.97 2.27 5.91
N TRP A 84 -7.16 1.35 5.40
CA TRP A 84 -7.64 0.26 4.55
C TRP A 84 -8.53 -0.70 5.33
N ARG A 85 -8.13 -1.10 6.54
CA ARG A 85 -8.91 -2.01 7.40
C ARG A 85 -10.27 -1.46 7.84
N ILE A 86 -10.39 -0.14 8.04
CA ILE A 86 -11.67 0.50 8.38
C ILE A 86 -12.51 0.87 7.13
N GLY A 87 -11.97 0.66 5.93
CA GLY A 87 -12.65 0.89 4.66
C GLY A 87 -12.60 2.33 4.12
N GLU A 88 -11.77 3.18 4.71
CA GLU A 88 -11.63 4.58 4.29
C GLU A 88 -10.88 4.70 2.96
N LEU A 89 -9.81 3.91 2.79
CA LEU A 89 -9.29 3.61 1.47
C LEU A 89 -10.05 2.35 1.05
N GLY A 90 -11.13 2.35 0.27
CA GLY A 90 -11.78 1.10 -0.19
C GLY A 90 -10.87 0.00 -0.81
N GLY A 91 -11.43 -0.92 -1.59
CA GLY A 91 -10.70 -2.12 -2.03
C GLY A 91 -10.44 -3.07 -0.86
N ASN A 92 -11.39 -3.08 0.08
CA ASN A 92 -11.33 -3.86 1.31
C ASN A 92 -11.16 -5.35 0.98
N PRO A 93 -10.37 -6.08 1.77
CA PRO A 93 -10.23 -7.52 1.66
C PRO A 93 -11.52 -8.28 1.98
#